data_AF-A0A951A5G4-F1
#
_entry.id   AF-A0A951A5G4-F1
#
_cell.length_a   1.000
_cell.length_b   1.000
_cell.length_c   1.000
_cell.angle_alpha   90.00
_cell.angle_beta   90.00
_cell.angle_gamma   90.00
#
_symmetry.space_group_name_H-M   'P 1'
#
loop_
_entity.id
_entity.type
_entity.pdbx_description
1 polymer ?
#
loop_
_entity_poly.entity_id
_entity_poly.type
_entity_poly.pdbx_seq_one_letter_code
_entity_poly.pdbx_strand_id
1 'polypeptide(L)'
;MAERSFAEEVKKLRLSAGEEFRGEGILAITKALLESGVSYVAGYQGAPISHLMDVLADANEILEDLGVHFENSASEATAAATLAASVNYPLRGAVTFKAPVGTNVASDALANLTSGGVKGGAMIIIGEDYGEGSSIMQERSHPFAMKSQIWLLDPRPNLPTIVRMVEKGFELSEASNTPVMLEVRIRACHVYGRFTTKDKVRPSFTLKDAIESPVRDVTRIAMPPGTYMHEKEKVEKRWPAAVKFIAEHELNEFFDGEAADIGIVMQGGMYNTALRGLEVLGLADAFGKAKVPTYVLNVTYPLVDAEFVKFCAGKKAILIVEEGQP
;
A
#
# COMPACT_ATOMS: atom_id res chain seq x y z
N MET A 1 26.39 3.87 -2.07
CA MET A 1 25.58 4.39 -3.18
C MET A 1 25.39 5.88 -2.87
N ALA A 2 25.69 6.80 -3.78
CA ALA A 2 25.53 8.22 -3.51
C ALA A 2 24.03 8.57 -3.51
N GLU A 3 23.57 9.33 -2.51
CA GLU A 3 22.19 9.83 -2.44
C GLU A 3 21.88 10.67 -3.68
N ARG A 4 20.75 10.38 -4.35
CA ARG A 4 20.23 11.20 -5.43
C ARG A 4 19.40 12.30 -4.81
N SER A 5 19.76 13.56 -5.03
CA SER A 5 18.92 14.68 -4.58
C SER A 5 17.68 14.83 -5.46
N PHE A 6 16.56 15.12 -4.80
CA PHE A 6 15.23 15.43 -5.32
C PHE A 6 14.79 16.86 -4.93
N ALA A 7 15.71 17.74 -4.53
CA ALA A 7 15.42 19.07 -3.98
C ALA A 7 14.51 19.95 -4.87
N GLU A 8 14.60 19.82 -6.19
CA GLU A 8 13.69 20.52 -7.11
C GLU A 8 12.35 19.81 -7.24
N GLU A 9 12.35 18.48 -7.29
CA GLU A 9 11.15 17.66 -7.41
C GLU A 9 10.25 17.73 -6.18
N VAL A 10 10.81 17.80 -4.96
CA VAL A 10 10.04 17.89 -3.71
C VAL A 10 9.25 19.20 -3.61
N LYS A 11 9.60 20.24 -4.37
CA LYS A 11 8.79 21.47 -4.46
C LYS A 11 7.37 21.18 -4.95
N LYS A 12 7.18 20.13 -5.75
CA LYS A 12 5.85 19.67 -6.21
C LYS A 12 4.97 19.16 -5.08
N LEU A 13 5.54 18.80 -3.93
CA LEU A 13 4.75 18.43 -2.74
C LEU A 13 4.01 19.65 -2.16
N ARG A 14 4.45 20.88 -2.50
CA ARG A 14 3.80 22.12 -2.05
C ARG A 14 2.51 22.45 -2.81
N LEU A 15 2.23 21.81 -3.95
CA LEU A 15 0.99 21.99 -4.72
C LEU A 15 -0.27 21.88 -3.84
N SER A 16 -1.24 22.73 -4.12
CA SER A 16 -2.50 22.94 -3.39
C SER A 16 -3.67 22.27 -4.11
N ALA A 17 -4.82 22.15 -3.43
CA ALA A 17 -5.99 21.52 -4.01
C ALA A 17 -6.37 22.08 -5.39
N GLY A 18 -6.59 21.18 -6.35
CA GLY A 18 -6.96 21.52 -7.73
C GLY A 18 -5.79 21.73 -8.69
N GLU A 19 -4.56 21.84 -8.20
CA GLU A 19 -3.37 21.92 -9.05
C GLU A 19 -3.00 20.53 -9.63
N GLU A 20 -2.37 20.52 -10.81
CA GLU A 20 -1.94 19.28 -11.48
C GLU A 20 -0.51 18.91 -11.05
N PHE A 21 -0.37 17.76 -10.39
CA PHE A 21 0.93 17.15 -10.17
C PHE A 21 1.42 16.43 -11.43
N ARG A 22 2.72 16.54 -11.74
CA ARG A 22 3.41 15.74 -12.76
C ARG A 22 4.74 15.22 -12.22
N GLY A 23 4.92 13.90 -12.17
CA GLY A 23 6.10 13.31 -11.52
C GLY A 23 6.15 11.79 -11.57
N GLU A 24 7.17 11.26 -10.89
CA GLU A 24 7.37 9.83 -10.67
C GLU A 24 6.47 9.30 -9.54
N GLY A 25 6.23 7.99 -9.54
CA GLY A 25 5.41 7.28 -8.55
C GLY A 25 5.82 7.55 -7.10
N ILE A 26 7.11 7.51 -6.78
CA ILE A 26 7.62 7.76 -5.43
C ILE A 26 7.28 9.17 -4.88
N LEU A 27 7.31 10.19 -5.73
CA LEU A 27 6.91 11.56 -5.36
C LEU A 27 5.39 11.66 -5.18
N ALA A 28 4.63 10.94 -6.00
CA ALA A 28 3.18 10.87 -5.88
C ALA A 28 2.76 10.17 -4.58
N ILE A 29 3.43 9.09 -4.20
CA ILE A 29 3.22 8.41 -2.91
C ILE A 29 3.54 9.37 -1.75
N THR A 30 4.66 10.08 -1.80
CA THR A 30 5.03 11.08 -0.78
C THR A 30 3.98 12.18 -0.67
N LYS A 31 3.50 12.71 -1.81
CA LYS A 31 2.41 13.69 -1.83
C LYS A 31 1.14 13.13 -1.21
N ALA A 32 0.79 11.88 -1.53
CA ALA A 32 -0.40 11.22 -1.00
C ALA A 32 -0.31 10.97 0.52
N LEU A 33 0.87 10.64 1.05
CA LEU A 33 1.11 10.55 2.50
C LEU A 33 0.78 11.87 3.20
N LEU A 34 1.22 13.00 2.62
CA LEU A 34 0.95 14.34 3.15
C LEU A 34 -0.51 14.76 3.01
N GLU A 35 -1.17 14.39 1.91
CA GLU A 35 -2.62 14.58 1.73
C GLU A 35 -3.44 13.70 2.70
N SER A 36 -2.86 12.61 3.19
CA SER A 36 -3.52 11.66 4.09
C SER A 36 -3.29 11.97 5.57
N GLY A 37 -2.61 13.06 5.94
CA GLY A 37 -2.42 13.42 7.34
C GLY A 37 -1.59 12.42 8.14
N VAL A 38 -0.54 11.87 7.51
CA VAL A 38 0.43 11.01 8.20
C VAL A 38 1.09 11.78 9.36
N SER A 39 1.29 11.11 10.49
CA SER A 39 1.92 11.68 11.70
C SER A 39 3.41 11.39 11.75
N TYR A 40 3.85 10.26 11.18
CA TYR A 40 5.26 9.90 11.08
C TYR A 40 5.53 8.96 9.91
N VAL A 41 6.73 9.05 9.34
CA VAL A 41 7.23 8.19 8.28
C VAL A 41 8.62 7.70 8.66
N ALA A 42 8.84 6.39 8.64
CA ALA A 42 10.16 5.80 8.84
C ALA A 42 10.54 4.88 7.68
N GLY A 43 11.80 4.49 7.56
CA GLY A 43 12.14 3.52 6.53
C GLY A 43 13.61 3.15 6.47
N TYR A 44 13.88 2.15 5.66
CA TYR A 44 15.23 1.68 5.37
C TYR A 44 15.44 1.63 3.86
N GLN A 45 16.60 2.10 3.40
CA GLN A 45 16.90 2.18 1.98
C GLN A 45 17.02 0.78 1.35
N GLY A 46 16.31 0.57 0.25
CA GLY A 46 16.50 -0.60 -0.60
C GLY A 46 15.79 -0.43 -1.94
N ALA A 47 16.45 -0.78 -3.04
CA ALA A 47 15.83 -0.81 -4.38
C ALA A 47 14.57 -1.71 -4.35
N PRO A 48 13.57 -1.57 -5.23
CA PRO A 48 13.40 -0.52 -6.23
C PRO A 48 12.86 0.79 -5.65
N ILE A 49 12.60 0.85 -4.34
CA ILE A 49 11.96 2.00 -3.68
C ILE A 49 12.96 2.87 -2.88
N SER A 50 14.26 2.67 -3.06
CA SER A 50 15.30 3.36 -2.29
C SER A 50 15.17 4.88 -2.35
N HIS A 51 14.85 5.42 -3.52
CA HIS A 51 14.68 6.86 -3.73
C HIS A 51 13.50 7.46 -2.96
N LEU A 52 12.55 6.66 -2.45
CA LEU A 52 11.49 7.20 -1.60
C LEU A 52 12.08 7.77 -0.29
N MET A 53 13.13 7.14 0.25
CA MET A 53 13.82 7.68 1.42
C MET A 53 14.56 8.98 1.11
N ASP A 54 15.19 9.08 -0.06
CA ASP A 54 15.86 10.31 -0.51
C ASP A 54 14.84 11.44 -0.69
N VAL A 55 13.67 11.16 -1.27
CA VAL A 55 12.56 12.10 -1.41
C VAL A 55 12.04 12.57 -0.05
N LEU A 56 11.87 11.67 0.91
CA LEU A 56 11.42 12.01 2.27
C LEU A 56 12.44 12.87 3.01
N ALA A 57 13.73 12.57 2.85
CA ALA A 57 14.82 13.36 3.43
C ALA A 57 14.86 14.78 2.85
N ASP A 58 14.79 14.93 1.53
CA ASP A 58 14.75 16.25 0.88
C ASP A 58 13.44 17.00 1.16
N ALA A 59 12.36 16.29 1.50
CA ALA A 59 11.07 16.88 1.88
C ALA A 59 10.96 17.23 3.38
N ASN A 60 12.01 17.04 4.19
CA ASN A 60 11.94 17.13 5.65
C ASN A 60 11.39 18.48 6.15
N GLU A 61 11.72 19.60 5.50
CA GLU A 61 11.16 20.92 5.84
C GLU A 61 9.62 20.94 5.71
N ILE A 62 9.07 20.31 4.66
CA ILE A 62 7.61 20.22 4.42
C ILE A 62 6.96 19.31 5.48
N LEU A 63 7.66 18.25 5.89
CA LEU A 63 7.20 17.32 6.92
C LEU A 63 7.14 18.02 8.28
N GLU A 64 8.20 18.73 8.67
CA GLU A 64 8.29 19.48 9.93
C GLU A 64 7.24 20.60 10.02
N ASP A 65 7.00 21.34 8.92
CA ASP A 65 5.94 22.36 8.83
C ASP A 65 4.56 21.79 9.19
N LEU A 66 4.32 20.52 8.88
CA LEU A 66 3.08 19.80 9.19
C LEU A 66 3.14 19.07 10.54
N GLY A 67 4.29 19.05 11.21
CA GLY A 67 4.50 18.26 12.43
C GLY A 67 4.57 16.75 12.18
N VAL A 68 4.96 16.35 10.97
CA VAL A 68 5.24 14.96 10.61
C VAL A 68 6.67 14.62 10.98
N HIS A 69 6.87 13.53 11.71
CA HIS A 69 8.21 13.05 12.05
C HIS A 69 8.76 12.14 10.96
N PHE A 70 9.97 12.41 10.50
CA PHE A 70 10.71 11.54 9.59
C PHE A 70 11.88 10.86 10.29
N GLU A 71 12.04 9.55 10.08
CA GLU A 71 13.15 8.78 10.63
C GLU A 71 13.79 7.87 9.57
N ASN A 72 15.10 8.02 9.38
CA ASN A 72 15.90 7.03 8.65
C ASN A 72 16.33 5.92 9.62
N SER A 73 15.74 4.74 9.47
CA SER A 73 15.92 3.62 10.38
C SER A 73 17.22 2.86 10.10
N ALA A 74 17.72 2.11 11.10
CA ALA A 74 18.95 1.32 10.94
C ALA A 74 18.73 -0.02 10.21
N SER A 75 17.48 -0.48 10.13
CA SER A 75 17.06 -1.71 9.44
C SER A 75 15.55 -1.72 9.18
N GLU A 76 15.09 -2.62 8.32
CA GLU A 76 13.65 -2.84 8.04
C GLU A 76 12.89 -3.27 9.31
N ALA A 77 13.54 -4.04 10.19
CA ALA A 77 12.96 -4.43 11.48
C ALA A 77 12.70 -3.20 12.37
N THR A 78 13.67 -2.29 12.46
CA THR A 78 13.49 -1.05 13.24
C THR A 78 12.43 -0.14 12.61
N ALA A 79 12.42 -0.01 11.28
CA ALA A 79 11.38 0.73 10.57
C ALA A 79 10.00 0.16 10.90
N ALA A 80 9.77 -1.13 10.69
CA ALA A 80 8.50 -1.79 10.98
C ALA A 80 8.08 -1.67 12.45
N ALA A 81 9.02 -1.72 13.39
CA ALA A 81 8.72 -1.57 14.82
C ALA A 81 8.18 -0.17 15.17
N THR A 82 8.51 0.89 14.41
CA THR A 82 7.93 2.23 14.63
C THR A 82 6.41 2.27 14.46
N LEU A 83 5.84 1.35 13.67
CA LEU A 83 4.37 1.23 13.52
C LEU A 83 3.66 0.87 14.83
N ALA A 84 4.39 0.40 15.86
CA ALA A 84 3.82 0.16 17.19
C ALA A 84 3.22 1.43 17.81
N ALA A 85 3.65 2.63 17.41
CA ALA A 85 3.02 3.87 17.87
C ALA A 85 1.54 3.98 17.43
N SER A 86 1.18 3.48 16.26
CA SER A 86 -0.22 3.44 15.78
C SER A 86 -1.10 2.42 16.50
N VAL A 87 -0.56 1.57 17.39
CA VAL A 87 -1.33 0.57 18.14
C VAL A 87 -2.22 1.23 19.20
N ASN A 88 -1.64 2.12 20.01
CA ASN A 88 -2.33 2.72 21.17
C ASN A 88 -2.90 4.12 20.88
N TYR A 89 -2.38 4.77 19.83
CA TYR A 89 -2.72 6.15 19.50
C TYR A 89 -3.38 6.22 18.11
N PRO A 90 -4.24 7.21 17.86
CA PRO A 90 -4.81 7.46 16.53
C PRO A 90 -3.80 8.16 15.60
N LEU A 91 -2.56 7.64 15.56
CA LEU A 91 -1.48 8.14 14.71
C LEU A 91 -1.52 7.42 13.36
N ARG A 92 -1.53 8.18 12.26
CA ARG A 92 -1.26 7.60 10.95
C ARG A 92 0.24 7.41 10.77
N GLY A 93 0.70 6.17 10.67
CA GLY A 93 2.12 5.84 10.53
C GLY A 93 2.40 5.16 9.19
N ALA A 94 3.48 5.55 8.52
CA ALA A 94 3.95 4.87 7.32
C ALA A 94 5.39 4.39 7.48
N VAL A 95 5.71 3.23 6.93
CA VAL A 95 7.09 2.75 6.81
C VAL A 95 7.40 2.35 5.38
N THR A 96 8.67 2.43 4.98
CA THR A 96 9.09 1.97 3.65
C THR A 96 10.37 1.15 3.67
N PHE A 97 10.42 0.09 2.87
CA PHE A 97 11.62 -0.72 2.63
C PHE A 97 11.48 -1.62 1.40
N LYS A 98 12.59 -2.26 1.01
CA LYS A 98 12.65 -3.27 -0.05
C LYS A 98 11.94 -4.57 0.35
N ALA A 99 11.26 -5.21 -0.58
CA ALA A 99 10.68 -6.54 -0.42
C ALA A 99 11.03 -7.48 -1.59
N PRO A 100 11.10 -8.81 -1.38
CA PRO A 100 10.69 -9.56 -0.18
C PRO A 100 11.75 -9.64 0.94
N VAL A 101 13.04 -9.41 0.65
CA VAL A 101 14.12 -9.63 1.64
C VAL A 101 13.99 -8.72 2.88
N GLY A 102 13.63 -7.45 2.71
CA GLY A 102 13.39 -6.56 3.85
C GLY A 102 12.14 -6.96 4.64
N THR A 103 11.12 -7.52 4.00
CA THR A 103 9.95 -8.08 4.66
C THR A 103 10.31 -9.29 5.55
N ASN A 104 11.30 -10.09 5.15
CA ASN A 104 11.87 -11.13 6.03
C ASN A 104 12.50 -10.52 7.28
N VAL A 105 13.38 -9.53 7.10
CA VAL A 105 14.04 -8.83 8.21
C VAL A 105 13.00 -8.22 9.17
N ALA A 106 11.92 -7.66 8.62
CA ALA A 106 10.83 -7.05 9.36
C ALA A 106 9.77 -8.03 9.91
N SER A 107 9.83 -9.33 9.60
CA SER A 107 8.71 -10.26 9.77
C SER A 107 8.21 -10.37 11.21
N ASP A 108 9.12 -10.38 12.19
CA ASP A 108 8.77 -10.46 13.61
C ASP A 108 8.03 -9.20 14.10
N ALA A 109 8.51 -8.01 13.74
CA ALA A 109 7.88 -6.74 14.08
C ALA A 109 6.47 -6.64 13.44
N LEU A 110 6.33 -7.07 12.19
CA LEU A 110 5.05 -7.10 11.48
C LEU A 110 4.06 -8.10 12.09
N ALA A 111 4.52 -9.29 12.49
CA ALA A 111 3.68 -10.28 13.15
C ALA A 111 3.16 -9.78 14.51
N ASN A 112 4.00 -9.09 15.29
CA ASN A 112 3.60 -8.49 16.55
C ASN A 112 2.60 -7.34 16.36
N LEU A 113 2.89 -6.42 15.43
CA LEU A 113 2.03 -5.28 15.10
C LEU A 113 0.60 -5.74 14.72
N THR A 114 0.52 -6.71 13.82
CA THR A 114 -0.76 -7.19 13.28
C THR A 114 -1.56 -8.00 14.28
N SER A 115 -0.89 -8.71 15.20
CA SER A 115 -1.55 -9.45 16.28
C SER A 115 -2.38 -8.49 17.13
N GLY A 116 -1.74 -7.50 17.76
CA GLY A 116 -2.44 -6.48 18.54
C GLY A 116 -3.44 -5.66 17.71
N GLY A 117 -3.15 -5.44 16.43
CA GLY A 117 -3.91 -4.55 15.56
C GLY A 117 -3.55 -3.09 15.83
N VAL A 118 -4.09 -2.19 15.02
CA VAL A 118 -3.78 -0.76 15.08
C VAL A 118 -5.02 0.09 15.31
N LYS A 119 -4.84 1.18 16.04
CA LYS A 119 -5.87 2.18 16.31
C LYS A 119 -5.83 3.30 15.29
N GLY A 120 -4.65 3.86 15.04
CA GLY A 120 -4.40 4.75 13.91
C GLY A 120 -4.03 3.98 12.66
N GLY A 121 -4.20 4.58 11.47
CA GLY A 121 -3.88 3.90 10.23
C GLY A 121 -2.39 3.58 10.11
N ALA A 122 -2.03 2.34 9.79
CA ALA A 122 -0.64 1.91 9.63
C ALA A 122 -0.40 1.37 8.22
N MET A 123 0.56 1.97 7.51
CA MET A 123 0.90 1.62 6.13
C MET A 123 2.35 1.14 6.01
N ILE A 124 2.54 0.06 5.27
CA ILE A 124 3.84 -0.54 4.98
C ILE A 124 4.02 -0.48 3.47
N ILE A 125 4.82 0.48 2.99
CA ILE A 125 5.08 0.69 1.58
C ILE A 125 6.27 -0.18 1.20
N ILE A 126 6.06 -1.14 0.30
CA ILE A 126 7.10 -2.09 -0.07
C ILE A 126 7.44 -1.99 -1.54
N GLY A 127 8.74 -1.89 -1.82
CA GLY A 127 9.27 -2.03 -3.17
C GLY A 127 9.47 -3.50 -3.50
N GLU A 128 8.56 -4.12 -4.26
CA GLU A 128 8.69 -5.51 -4.68
C GLU A 128 9.43 -5.61 -6.03
N ASP A 129 10.50 -6.39 -6.07
CA ASP A 129 11.27 -6.68 -7.29
C ASP A 129 11.54 -8.18 -7.45
N TYR A 130 10.59 -9.04 -7.11
CA TYR A 130 10.81 -10.44 -7.44
C TYR A 130 11.03 -10.64 -8.95
N GLY A 131 11.99 -11.52 -9.28
CA GLY A 131 12.27 -11.90 -10.66
C GLY A 131 12.85 -10.77 -11.49
N GLU A 132 13.05 -9.60 -10.89
CA GLU A 132 13.54 -8.38 -11.52
C GLU A 132 14.64 -7.73 -10.66
N GLY A 133 15.68 -7.18 -11.27
CA GLY A 133 16.67 -6.38 -10.54
C GLY A 133 17.52 -7.16 -9.53
N SER A 134 17.20 -7.04 -8.23
CA SER A 134 18.15 -7.32 -7.13
C SER A 134 17.71 -8.40 -6.13
N SER A 135 16.49 -8.92 -6.24
CA SER A 135 16.03 -10.02 -5.39
C SER A 135 16.51 -11.38 -5.88
N ILE A 136 17.09 -12.16 -4.97
CA ILE A 136 17.72 -13.46 -5.28
C ILE A 136 16.79 -14.63 -4.92
N MET A 137 16.06 -14.53 -3.81
CA MET A 137 15.21 -15.61 -3.28
C MET A 137 13.84 -15.62 -3.95
N GLN A 138 13.28 -16.82 -4.17
CA GLN A 138 11.94 -16.99 -4.76
C GLN A 138 10.80 -16.77 -3.75
N GLU A 139 10.83 -15.63 -3.05
CA GLU A 139 9.79 -15.24 -2.09
C GLU A 139 8.94 -14.08 -2.62
N ARG A 140 7.81 -13.83 -1.95
CA ARG A 140 6.89 -12.71 -2.20
C ARG A 140 6.42 -12.08 -0.93
N SER A 141 5.96 -10.85 -1.04
CA SER A 141 5.28 -10.13 0.02
C SER A 141 3.87 -10.66 0.32
N HIS A 142 3.18 -11.21 -0.69
CA HIS A 142 1.83 -11.74 -0.53
C HIS A 142 1.71 -12.87 0.53
N PRO A 143 2.58 -13.89 0.57
CA PRO A 143 2.61 -14.86 1.65
C PRO A 143 2.85 -14.26 3.04
N PHE A 144 3.65 -13.19 3.17
CA PHE A 144 3.80 -12.49 4.46
C PHE A 144 2.53 -11.76 4.86
N ALA A 145 1.84 -11.13 3.89
CA ALA A 145 0.55 -10.51 4.11
C ALA A 145 -0.48 -11.53 4.61
N MET A 146 -0.55 -12.71 3.99
CA MET A 146 -1.42 -13.80 4.42
C MET A 146 -1.03 -14.37 5.78
N LYS A 147 0.26 -14.64 6.00
CA LYS A 147 0.80 -15.19 7.25
C LYS A 147 0.47 -14.31 8.45
N SER A 148 0.62 -12.99 8.31
CA SER A 148 0.42 -12.03 9.40
C SER A 148 -0.97 -11.42 9.44
N GLN A 149 -1.79 -11.67 8.41
CA GLN A 149 -3.07 -11.00 8.16
C GLN A 149 -2.91 -9.47 8.06
N ILE A 150 -2.14 -9.03 7.07
CA ILE A 150 -1.95 -7.63 6.66
C ILE A 150 -2.68 -7.44 5.35
N TRP A 151 -3.49 -6.39 5.21
CA TRP A 151 -4.19 -6.18 3.93
C TRP A 151 -3.20 -5.72 2.86
N LEU A 152 -3.21 -6.37 1.71
CA LEU A 152 -2.28 -6.12 0.62
C LEU A 152 -2.99 -5.35 -0.50
N LEU A 153 -2.49 -4.14 -0.75
CA LEU A 153 -2.84 -3.31 -1.89
C LEU A 153 -1.75 -3.47 -2.95
N ASP A 154 -2.15 -3.84 -4.17
CA ASP A 154 -1.29 -3.88 -5.35
C ASP A 154 -1.93 -3.00 -6.44
N PRO A 155 -1.86 -1.66 -6.30
CA PRO A 155 -2.55 -0.72 -7.18
C PRO A 155 -2.11 -0.87 -8.64
N ARG A 156 -3.07 -0.66 -9.55
CA ARG A 156 -2.79 -0.43 -10.97
C ARG A 156 -1.69 0.62 -11.14
N PRO A 157 -0.61 0.35 -11.90
CA PRO A 157 0.53 1.27 -12.06
C PRO A 157 0.21 2.55 -12.85
N ASN A 158 -0.53 3.46 -12.21
CA ASN A 158 -0.79 4.84 -12.63
C ASN A 158 -0.95 5.72 -11.39
N LEU A 159 -0.60 7.01 -11.49
CA LEU A 159 -0.59 7.88 -10.31
C LEU A 159 -1.96 8.06 -9.64
N PRO A 160 -3.07 8.31 -10.37
CA PRO A 160 -4.38 8.42 -9.73
C PRO A 160 -4.77 7.23 -8.84
N THR A 161 -4.57 6.00 -9.32
CA THR A 161 -4.86 4.78 -8.54
C THR A 161 -3.91 4.65 -7.35
N ILE A 162 -2.60 4.86 -7.54
CA ILE A 162 -1.61 4.75 -6.45
C ILE A 162 -1.91 5.76 -5.33
N VAL A 163 -2.14 7.03 -5.68
CA VAL A 163 -2.47 8.11 -4.71
C VAL A 163 -3.76 7.79 -3.96
N ARG A 164 -4.80 7.34 -4.68
CA ARG A 164 -6.06 6.92 -4.08
C ARG A 164 -5.88 5.74 -3.12
N MET A 165 -5.01 4.78 -3.45
CA MET A 165 -4.74 3.62 -2.59
C MET A 165 -3.93 3.97 -1.34
N VAL A 166 -3.09 5.01 -1.38
CA VAL A 166 -2.47 5.55 -0.15
C VAL A 166 -3.55 6.11 0.80
N GLU A 167 -4.41 6.98 0.29
CA GLU A 167 -5.50 7.58 1.08
C GLU A 167 -6.45 6.51 1.63
N LYS A 168 -6.98 5.65 0.74
CA LYS A 168 -7.90 4.58 1.13
C LYS A 168 -7.23 3.48 1.94
N GLY A 169 -5.92 3.29 1.83
CA GLY A 169 -5.18 2.35 2.66
C GLY A 169 -5.14 2.77 4.13
N PHE A 170 -4.95 4.06 4.43
CA PHE A 170 -5.06 4.55 5.80
C PHE A 170 -6.49 4.39 6.35
N GLU A 171 -7.50 4.78 5.57
CA GLU A 171 -8.90 4.64 5.97
C GLU A 171 -9.30 3.16 6.18
N LEU A 172 -8.87 2.26 5.29
CA LEU A 172 -9.06 0.82 5.43
C LEU A 172 -8.41 0.28 6.71
N SER A 173 -7.19 0.75 6.99
CA SER A 173 -6.45 0.36 8.19
C SER A 173 -7.20 0.74 9.47
N GLU A 174 -7.75 1.96 9.51
CA GLU A 174 -8.53 2.49 10.63
C GLU A 174 -9.88 1.80 10.76
N ALA A 175 -10.58 1.58 9.64
CA ALA A 175 -11.89 0.94 9.62
C ALA A 175 -11.85 -0.53 10.06
N SER A 176 -10.72 -1.21 9.84
CA SER A 176 -10.55 -2.63 10.14
C SER A 176 -9.60 -2.92 11.31
N ASN A 177 -8.97 -1.90 11.89
CA ASN A 177 -7.94 -2.02 12.93
C ASN A 177 -6.74 -2.94 12.55
N THR A 178 -6.39 -2.96 11.26
CA THR A 178 -5.34 -3.85 10.73
C THR A 178 -4.37 -3.04 9.87
N PRO A 179 -3.05 -3.27 9.97
CA PRO A 179 -2.08 -2.65 9.07
C PRO A 179 -2.33 -2.99 7.60
N VAL A 180 -1.87 -2.13 6.71
CA VAL A 180 -2.00 -2.28 5.26
C VAL A 180 -0.62 -2.25 4.62
N MET A 181 -0.34 -3.19 3.72
CA MET A 181 0.80 -3.18 2.81
C MET A 181 0.39 -2.51 1.50
N LEU A 182 1.18 -1.53 1.06
CA LEU A 182 1.11 -0.97 -0.27
C LEU A 182 2.29 -1.50 -1.07
N GLU A 183 2.02 -2.47 -1.94
CA GLU A 183 2.99 -3.05 -2.85
C GLU A 183 3.18 -2.14 -4.05
N VAL A 184 4.43 -1.76 -4.31
CA VAL A 184 4.81 -1.05 -5.53
C VAL A 184 5.97 -1.77 -6.20
N ARG A 185 5.70 -2.27 -7.40
CA ARG A 185 6.68 -2.98 -8.23
C ARG A 185 7.62 -2.00 -8.90
N ILE A 186 8.75 -2.49 -9.44
CA ILE A 186 9.76 -1.65 -10.11
C ILE A 186 9.14 -0.61 -11.06
N ARG A 187 8.26 -1.07 -11.95
CA ARG A 187 7.62 -0.20 -12.95
C ARG A 187 6.69 0.83 -12.31
N ALA A 188 6.01 0.49 -11.22
CA ALA A 188 5.16 1.41 -10.48
C ALA A 188 5.98 2.47 -9.74
N CYS A 189 7.13 2.09 -9.16
CA CYS A 189 8.04 3.04 -8.52
C CYS A 189 8.51 4.14 -9.48
N HIS A 190 8.81 3.76 -10.74
CA HIS A 190 9.32 4.66 -11.77
C HIS A 190 8.26 5.14 -12.77
N VAL A 191 6.97 4.88 -12.53
CA VAL A 191 5.91 5.33 -13.44
C VAL A 191 5.84 6.85 -13.41
N TYR A 192 5.82 7.48 -14.58
CA TYR A 192 5.57 8.91 -14.69
C TYR A 192 4.11 9.16 -15.06
N GLY A 193 3.48 10.12 -14.40
CA GLY A 193 2.10 10.44 -14.69
C GLY A 193 1.67 11.76 -14.11
N ARG A 194 0.35 11.92 -13.95
CA ARG A 194 -0.25 13.13 -13.42
C ARG A 194 -1.55 12.84 -12.68
N PHE A 195 -1.89 13.69 -11.73
CA PHE A 195 -3.16 13.67 -11.01
C PHE A 195 -3.49 15.06 -10.45
N THR A 196 -4.76 15.29 -10.14
CA THR A 196 -5.20 16.52 -9.46
C THR A 196 -4.96 16.39 -7.96
N THR A 197 -4.19 17.31 -7.41
CA THR A 197 -3.80 17.28 -6.00
C THR A 197 -4.90 17.75 -5.06
N LYS A 198 -4.78 17.33 -3.80
CA LYS A 198 -5.51 17.82 -2.63
C LYS A 198 -4.57 18.64 -1.74
N ASP A 199 -5.18 19.36 -0.80
CA ASP A 199 -4.42 20.05 0.23
C ASP A 199 -3.74 19.04 1.16
N LYS A 200 -2.54 19.39 1.63
CA LYS A 200 -1.86 18.62 2.67
C LYS A 200 -2.64 18.74 3.96
N VAL A 201 -2.78 17.63 4.67
CA VAL A 201 -3.55 17.58 5.91
C VAL A 201 -2.57 17.48 7.07
N ARG A 202 -2.73 18.35 8.07
CA ARG A 202 -1.99 18.23 9.32
C ARG A 202 -2.53 17.02 10.11
N PRO A 203 -1.69 16.14 10.66
CA PRO A 203 -2.16 15.05 11.51
C PRO A 203 -3.00 15.59 12.68
N SER A 204 -4.15 14.94 12.92
CA SER A 204 -5.07 15.31 14.02
C SER A 204 -4.53 14.94 15.41
N PHE A 205 -3.55 14.04 15.45
CA PHE A 205 -2.81 13.62 16.63
C PHE A 205 -1.33 13.44 16.23
N THR A 206 -0.42 14.02 17.00
CA THR A 206 1.03 14.03 16.70
C THR A 206 1.81 13.14 17.66
N LEU A 207 3.06 12.80 17.32
CA LEU A 207 3.95 12.10 18.26
C LEU A 207 4.19 12.89 19.54
N LYS A 208 4.21 14.23 19.45
CA LYS A 208 4.33 15.10 20.61
C LYS A 208 3.16 14.90 21.57
N ASP A 209 1.93 14.86 21.05
CA ASP A 209 0.73 14.61 21.85
C ASP A 209 0.78 13.23 22.53
N ALA A 210 1.30 12.22 21.83
CA ALA A 210 1.48 10.87 22.36
C ALA A 210 2.47 10.84 23.54
N ILE A 211 3.55 11.60 23.45
CA ILE A 211 4.59 11.70 24.49
C ILE A 211 4.06 12.49 25.70
N GLU A 212 3.32 13.57 25.46
CA GLU A 212 2.77 14.42 26.52
C GLU A 212 1.58 13.75 27.25
N SER A 213 0.88 12.83 26.59
CA SER A 213 -0.27 12.10 27.13
C SER A 213 -0.21 10.60 26.81
N PRO A 214 0.70 9.85 27.47
CA PRO A 214 0.93 8.45 27.14
C PRO A 214 -0.27 7.56 27.53
N VAL A 215 -0.70 6.73 26.60
CA VAL A 215 -1.77 5.74 26.75
C VAL A 215 -1.20 4.35 26.48
N ARG A 216 -1.56 3.40 27.34
CA ARG A 216 -1.18 1.99 27.18
C ARG A 216 -2.39 1.08 27.35
N ASP A 217 -2.77 0.43 26.27
CA ASP A 217 -3.76 -0.65 26.28
C ASP A 217 -3.03 -1.99 26.37
N VAL A 218 -3.01 -2.56 27.58
CA VAL A 218 -2.37 -3.87 27.82
C VAL A 218 -3.06 -5.01 27.06
N THR A 219 -4.32 -4.82 26.64
CA THR A 219 -5.04 -5.83 25.87
C THR A 219 -4.50 -5.97 24.45
N ARG A 220 -3.72 -5.01 23.95
CA ARG A 220 -3.08 -5.04 22.62
C ARG A 220 -1.73 -5.75 22.60
N ILE A 221 -1.24 -6.20 23.75
CA ILE A 221 0.04 -6.92 23.84
C ILE A 221 -0.17 -8.38 23.38
N ALA A 222 0.63 -8.84 22.41
CA ALA A 222 0.55 -10.17 21.83
C ALA A 222 1.14 -11.26 22.75
N MET A 223 0.58 -11.41 23.96
CA MET A 223 0.92 -12.47 24.91
C MET A 223 -0.32 -13.23 25.36
N PRO A 224 -0.25 -14.53 25.67
CA PRO A 224 -1.36 -15.25 26.25
C PRO A 224 -1.84 -14.62 27.58
N PRO A 225 -3.17 -14.48 27.81
CA PRO A 225 -4.27 -14.97 26.97
C PRO A 225 -4.71 -14.02 25.84
N GLY A 226 -4.12 -12.82 25.72
CA GLY A 226 -4.47 -11.81 24.71
C GLY A 226 -4.34 -12.30 23.26
N THR A 227 -3.35 -13.15 22.97
CA THR A 227 -3.14 -13.73 21.62
C THR A 227 -4.39 -14.43 21.07
N TYR A 228 -5.11 -15.20 21.90
CA TYR A 228 -6.33 -15.89 21.46
C TYR A 228 -7.50 -14.91 21.19
N MET A 229 -7.55 -13.82 21.96
CA MET A 229 -8.54 -12.76 21.75
C MET A 229 -8.27 -12.01 20.44
N HIS A 230 -7.00 -11.76 20.14
CA HIS A 230 -6.57 -11.13 18.88
C HIS A 230 -6.88 -12.00 17.67
N GLU A 231 -6.64 -13.30 17.76
CA GLU A 231 -6.96 -14.25 16.69
C GLU A 231 -8.47 -14.24 16.37
N LYS A 232 -9.30 -14.28 17.42
CA LYS A 232 -10.76 -14.16 17.27
C LYS A 232 -11.17 -12.81 16.67
N GLU A 233 -10.58 -11.71 17.15
CA GLU A 233 -10.84 -10.36 16.64
C GLU A 233 -10.48 -10.23 15.15
N LYS A 234 -9.33 -10.79 14.75
CA LYS A 234 -8.84 -10.80 13.37
C LYS A 234 -9.87 -11.39 12.40
N VAL A 235 -10.47 -12.52 12.76
CA VAL A 235 -11.42 -13.24 11.89
C VAL A 235 -12.85 -12.71 12.01
N GLU A 236 -13.33 -12.46 13.23
CA GLU A 236 -14.74 -12.11 13.44
C GLU A 236 -15.05 -10.62 13.24
N LYS A 237 -14.05 -9.74 13.36
CA LYS A 237 -14.25 -8.28 13.29
C LYS A 237 -13.44 -7.63 12.19
N ARG A 238 -12.11 -7.81 12.20
CA ARG A 238 -11.20 -7.05 11.33
C ARG A 238 -11.37 -7.46 9.87
N TRP A 239 -11.41 -8.76 9.58
CA TRP A 239 -11.59 -9.27 8.22
C TRP A 239 -12.92 -8.85 7.58
N PRO A 240 -14.10 -9.06 8.21
CA PRO A 240 -15.36 -8.59 7.65
C PRO A 240 -15.41 -7.07 7.46
N ALA A 241 -14.83 -6.30 8.38
CA ALA A 241 -14.74 -4.85 8.25
C ALA A 241 -13.91 -4.42 7.04
N ALA A 242 -12.79 -5.11 6.78
CA ALA A 242 -11.96 -4.88 5.60
C ALA A 242 -12.72 -5.18 4.30
N VAL A 243 -13.29 -6.39 4.18
CA VAL A 243 -14.08 -6.80 3.00
C VAL A 243 -15.23 -5.82 2.72
N LYS A 244 -15.94 -5.41 3.77
CA LYS A 244 -17.01 -4.41 3.66
C LYS A 244 -16.48 -3.07 3.15
N PHE A 245 -15.40 -2.57 3.75
CA PHE A 245 -14.80 -1.29 3.36
C PHE A 245 -14.35 -1.31 1.89
N ILE A 246 -13.69 -2.39 1.46
CA ILE A 246 -13.19 -2.58 0.09
C ILE A 246 -14.34 -2.50 -0.92
N ALA A 247 -15.45 -3.21 -0.64
CA ALA A 247 -16.62 -3.24 -1.51
C ALA A 247 -17.36 -1.89 -1.55
N GLU A 248 -17.58 -1.26 -0.39
CA GLU A 248 -18.29 0.04 -0.30
C GLU A 248 -17.53 1.18 -0.96
N HIS A 249 -16.19 1.10 -1.00
CA HIS A 249 -15.34 2.10 -1.63
C HIS A 249 -14.87 1.71 -3.03
N GLU A 250 -15.36 0.60 -3.60
CA GLU A 250 -15.03 0.16 -4.95
C GLU A 250 -13.51 0.20 -5.20
N LEU A 251 -12.72 -0.43 -4.32
CA LEU A 251 -11.26 -0.36 -4.44
C LEU A 251 -10.74 -1.17 -5.63
N ASN A 252 -11.43 -2.24 -6.01
CA ASN A 252 -11.12 -3.01 -7.21
C ASN A 252 -11.85 -2.46 -8.44
N GLU A 253 -11.25 -2.62 -9.61
CA GLU A 253 -11.78 -2.06 -10.87
C GLU A 253 -12.36 -3.16 -11.77
N PHE A 254 -13.45 -2.84 -12.48
CA PHE A 254 -14.04 -3.71 -13.50
C PHE A 254 -14.04 -2.97 -14.83
N PHE A 255 -13.57 -3.63 -15.88
CA PHE A 255 -13.60 -3.11 -17.24
C PHE A 255 -14.42 -4.04 -18.13
N ASP A 256 -15.37 -3.45 -18.85
CA ASP A 256 -16.19 -4.17 -19.81
C ASP A 256 -15.39 -4.54 -21.07
N GLY A 257 -15.84 -5.61 -21.74
CA GLY A 257 -15.30 -6.08 -23.00
C GLY A 257 -16.37 -6.73 -23.86
N GLU A 258 -16.13 -6.79 -25.16
CA GLU A 258 -17.03 -7.38 -26.16
C GLU A 258 -17.18 -8.91 -25.99
N ALA A 259 -16.12 -9.59 -25.54
CA ALA A 259 -16.08 -11.04 -25.33
C ALA A 259 -16.66 -11.44 -23.95
N ALA A 260 -17.96 -11.20 -23.75
CA ALA A 260 -18.62 -11.35 -22.45
C ALA A 260 -18.65 -12.78 -21.88
N ASP A 261 -18.40 -13.81 -22.70
CA ASP A 261 -18.41 -15.22 -22.28
C ASP A 261 -17.07 -15.71 -21.73
N ILE A 262 -16.04 -14.87 -21.71
CA ILE A 262 -14.76 -15.11 -21.03
C ILE A 262 -14.36 -13.90 -20.19
N GLY A 263 -13.39 -14.04 -19.29
CA GLY A 263 -12.90 -12.92 -18.49
C GLY A 263 -11.48 -13.12 -17.98
N ILE A 264 -10.82 -12.02 -17.65
CA ILE A 264 -9.48 -12.03 -17.07
C ILE A 264 -9.53 -11.39 -15.69
N VAL A 265 -9.04 -12.11 -14.68
CA VAL A 265 -8.81 -11.57 -13.33
C VAL A 265 -7.32 -11.36 -13.17
N MET A 266 -6.89 -10.21 -12.67
CA MET A 266 -5.47 -9.91 -12.49
C MET A 266 -5.20 -9.06 -11.26
N GLN A 267 -4.00 -9.19 -10.70
CA GLN A 267 -3.48 -8.24 -9.71
C GLN A 267 -3.25 -6.87 -10.37
N GLY A 268 -3.51 -5.78 -9.66
CA GLY A 268 -3.44 -4.43 -10.21
C GLY A 268 -2.06 -4.09 -10.75
N GLY A 269 -0.99 -4.44 -10.04
CA GLY A 269 0.40 -4.25 -10.44
C GLY A 269 0.74 -4.88 -11.79
N MET A 270 -0.02 -5.92 -12.21
CA MET A 270 0.18 -6.63 -13.48
C MET A 270 -0.59 -6.03 -14.66
N TYR A 271 -1.49 -5.06 -14.41
CA TYR A 271 -2.42 -4.53 -15.40
C TYR A 271 -1.75 -4.04 -16.68
N ASN A 272 -0.76 -3.15 -16.57
CA ASN A 272 -0.13 -2.54 -17.75
C ASN A 272 0.55 -3.59 -18.65
N THR A 273 1.21 -4.59 -18.04
CA THR A 273 1.88 -5.67 -18.76
C THR A 273 0.86 -6.62 -19.40
N ALA A 274 -0.21 -6.97 -18.68
CA ALA A 274 -1.28 -7.81 -19.21
C ALA A 274 -1.99 -7.15 -20.40
N LEU A 275 -2.33 -5.86 -20.28
CA LEU A 275 -2.93 -5.08 -21.36
C LEU A 275 -2.01 -4.95 -22.58
N ARG A 276 -0.71 -4.77 -22.37
CA ARG A 276 0.26 -4.78 -23.47
C ARG A 276 0.30 -6.14 -24.17
N GLY A 277 0.22 -7.24 -23.43
CA GLY A 277 0.10 -8.58 -24.00
C GLY A 277 -1.17 -8.75 -24.86
N LEU A 278 -2.31 -8.27 -24.36
CA LEU A 278 -3.57 -8.28 -25.11
C LEU A 278 -3.49 -7.41 -26.37
N GLU A 279 -2.85 -6.25 -26.32
CA GLU A 279 -2.65 -5.36 -27.47
C GLU A 279 -1.85 -6.06 -28.58
N VAL A 280 -0.76 -6.75 -28.23
CA VAL A 280 0.05 -7.54 -29.18
C VAL A 280 -0.78 -8.64 -29.86
N LEU A 281 -1.76 -9.20 -29.15
CA LEU A 281 -2.70 -10.20 -29.67
C LEU A 281 -3.88 -9.59 -30.45
N GLY A 282 -3.97 -8.26 -30.57
CA GLY A 282 -5.11 -7.57 -31.20
C GLY A 282 -6.40 -7.60 -30.35
N LEU A 283 -6.26 -7.88 -29.05
CA LEU A 283 -7.33 -7.98 -28.05
C LEU A 283 -7.42 -6.75 -27.15
N ALA A 284 -6.56 -5.75 -27.33
CA ALA A 284 -6.70 -4.42 -26.73
C ALA A 284 -6.25 -3.34 -27.71
N ASP A 285 -6.70 -2.10 -27.51
CA ASP A 285 -6.18 -0.94 -28.23
C ASP A 285 -5.00 -0.27 -27.49
N ALA A 286 -4.34 0.68 -28.16
CA ALA A 286 -3.22 1.44 -27.62
C ALA A 286 -3.60 2.34 -26.41
N PHE A 287 -4.89 2.52 -26.15
CA PHE A 287 -5.41 3.30 -25.01
C PHE A 287 -5.79 2.42 -23.82
N GLY A 288 -5.57 1.10 -23.92
CA GLY A 288 -5.82 0.15 -22.85
C GLY A 288 -7.25 -0.35 -22.77
N LYS A 289 -8.07 -0.19 -23.82
CA LYS A 289 -9.40 -0.80 -23.90
C LYS A 289 -9.27 -2.25 -24.37
N ALA A 290 -9.47 -3.19 -23.46
CA ALA A 290 -9.49 -4.61 -23.78
C ALA A 290 -10.83 -5.03 -24.41
N LYS A 291 -10.79 -6.01 -25.33
CA LYS A 291 -11.96 -6.71 -25.87
C LYS A 291 -12.50 -7.77 -24.91
N VAL A 292 -11.68 -8.22 -23.97
CA VAL A 292 -12.06 -9.22 -22.95
C VAL A 292 -12.36 -8.46 -21.65
N PRO A 293 -13.52 -8.69 -20.99
CA PRO A 293 -13.80 -8.11 -19.70
C PRO A 293 -12.70 -8.41 -18.68
N THR A 294 -12.30 -7.42 -17.88
CA THR A 294 -11.25 -7.59 -16.88
C THR A 294 -11.70 -7.18 -15.48
N TYR A 295 -11.28 -7.94 -14.47
CA TYR A 295 -11.40 -7.61 -13.06
C TYR A 295 -10.01 -7.42 -12.47
N VAL A 296 -9.75 -6.20 -11.99
CA VAL A 296 -8.44 -5.75 -11.55
C VAL A 296 -8.44 -5.60 -10.04
N LEU A 297 -7.71 -6.50 -9.39
CA LEU A 297 -7.55 -6.58 -7.95
C LEU A 297 -6.48 -5.58 -7.49
N ASN A 298 -6.90 -4.35 -7.20
CA ASN A 298 -6.03 -3.39 -6.50
C ASN A 298 -5.88 -3.73 -5.01
N VAL A 299 -6.79 -4.54 -4.47
CA VAL A 299 -6.66 -5.22 -3.18
C VAL A 299 -6.57 -6.71 -3.44
N THR A 300 -5.39 -7.28 -3.21
CA THR A 300 -5.12 -8.70 -3.48
C THR A 300 -5.36 -9.57 -2.25
N TYR A 301 -5.33 -8.96 -1.06
CA TYR A 301 -5.71 -9.62 0.19
C TYR A 301 -6.30 -8.58 1.18
N PRO A 302 -7.51 -8.80 1.73
CA PRO A 302 -8.39 -9.93 1.50
C PRO A 302 -9.12 -9.80 0.16
N LEU A 303 -9.53 -10.95 -0.41
CA LEU A 303 -10.43 -10.96 -1.56
C LEU A 303 -11.86 -10.60 -1.14
N VAL A 304 -12.60 -10.00 -2.07
CA VAL A 304 -14.05 -9.76 -1.93
C VAL A 304 -14.79 -10.82 -2.74
N ASP A 305 -15.20 -11.91 -2.09
CA ASP A 305 -15.83 -13.06 -2.76
C ASP A 305 -17.04 -12.67 -3.62
N ALA A 306 -17.85 -11.72 -3.15
CA ALA A 306 -19.02 -11.24 -3.89
C ALA A 306 -18.65 -10.55 -5.22
N GLU A 307 -17.55 -9.81 -5.25
CA GLU A 307 -17.03 -9.18 -6.47
C GLU A 307 -16.55 -10.23 -7.47
N PHE A 308 -15.79 -11.23 -6.98
CA PHE A 308 -15.30 -12.33 -7.81
C PHE A 308 -16.45 -13.16 -8.40
N VAL A 309 -17.42 -13.56 -7.57
CA VAL A 309 -18.62 -14.30 -8.01
C VAL A 309 -19.42 -13.48 -9.03
N LYS A 310 -19.62 -12.18 -8.79
CA LYS A 310 -20.28 -11.27 -9.73
C LYS A 310 -19.54 -11.23 -11.07
N PHE A 311 -18.20 -11.18 -11.05
CA PHE A 311 -17.42 -11.18 -12.28
C PHE A 311 -17.55 -12.48 -13.06
N CYS A 312 -17.53 -13.63 -12.38
CA CYS A 312 -17.62 -14.94 -12.99
C CYS A 312 -19.01 -15.25 -13.59
N ALA A 313 -20.06 -14.59 -13.11
CA ALA A 313 -21.43 -14.84 -13.57
C ALA A 313 -21.55 -14.71 -15.11
N GLY A 314 -22.09 -15.76 -15.74
CA GLY A 314 -22.32 -15.82 -17.20
C GLY A 314 -21.09 -16.16 -18.05
N LYS A 315 -19.89 -16.28 -17.47
CA LYS A 315 -18.66 -16.63 -18.20
C LYS A 315 -18.46 -18.14 -18.25
N LYS A 316 -17.94 -18.63 -19.38
CA LYS A 316 -17.54 -20.02 -19.61
C LYS A 316 -16.14 -20.31 -19.11
N ALA A 317 -15.25 -19.31 -19.10
CA ALA A 317 -13.87 -19.46 -18.65
C ALA A 317 -13.33 -18.15 -18.06
N ILE A 318 -12.43 -18.29 -17.10
CA ILE A 318 -11.70 -17.20 -16.44
C ILE A 318 -10.21 -17.50 -16.54
N LEU A 319 -9.43 -16.54 -17.01
CA LEU A 319 -7.98 -16.55 -16.92
C LEU A 319 -7.55 -15.72 -15.71
N ILE A 320 -6.77 -16.30 -14.81
CA ILE A 320 -6.17 -15.58 -13.68
C ILE A 320 -4.73 -15.24 -14.05
N VAL A 321 -4.38 -13.97 -13.94
CA VAL A 321 -3.03 -13.43 -14.17
C VAL A 321 -2.49 -12.95 -12.84
N GLU A 322 -1.64 -13.77 -12.25
CA GLU A 322 -1.00 -13.54 -10.96
C GLU A 322 0.51 -13.65 -11.08
N GLU A 323 1.21 -13.24 -10.03
CA GLU A 323 2.65 -13.26 -9.97
C GLU A 323 3.21 -14.55 -9.35
N GLY A 324 3.48 -15.56 -10.18
CA GLY A 324 4.13 -16.80 -9.72
C GLY A 324 3.39 -17.50 -8.57
N GLN A 325 4.01 -18.53 -7.98
CA GLN A 325 3.39 -19.24 -6.86
C GLN A 325 3.47 -18.39 -5.58
N PRO A 326 2.34 -18.09 -4.91
CA PRO A 326 2.32 -17.60 -3.53
C PRO A 326 2.72 -18.71 -2.54
#